data_AF-A0A6J3A289-F1
#
_entry.id   AF-A0A6J3A289-F1
#
_cell.length_a   1.000
_cell.length_b   1.000
_cell.length_c   1.000
_cell.angle_alpha   90.00
_cell.angle_beta   90.00
_cell.angle_gamma   90.00
#
_symmetry.space_group_name_H-M   'P 1'
#
loop_
_entity.id
_entity.type
_entity.pdbx_description
1 polymer ?
#
loop_
_entity_poly.entity_id
_entity_poly.type
_entity_poly.pdbx_seq_one_letter_code
_entity_poly.pdbx_strand_id
1 'polypeptide(L)'
;MWWAQGVCTYVVVLAWLITWEKEKNQKQKLKGECEDPEQSKVNDSASLWQCLGPGCVFPTRPGSKYCSDDCGMKLPKSSLFGHTSISSSLNAPTYPFLVVPPSSRIYEILPKSIQQWQKSPCIAEELGKKMLERIHREQQDTHTRLKELECHFNELEAIILRGKQQAVCEDEESNKPGRNSVDLQIFCVSCGQAISVHVALHHMERCFVKYECKSTFGSLYPTCIEGATRLFCDVYNPQSKRYCKRLQVLCPEHSKDPKVPEDEVCGCPLMQNVFESTGDFCRLPKHLCSLHYCWEKLRRAEVDLERVRTLHKLEELMELEQKVHTAMLNRAGLLALMLHQTIQHDPLTSDLRSKVDN
;
A
#
# COMPACT_ATOMS: atom_id res chain seq x y z
N MET A 1 -3.73 -1.60 22.89
CA MET A 1 -2.81 -1.03 23.92
C MET A 1 -3.02 0.47 24.21
N TRP A 2 -4.11 1.13 23.78
CA TRP A 2 -4.22 2.60 23.88
C TRP A 2 -5.59 3.10 24.36
N TRP A 3 -6.15 2.48 25.40
CA TRP A 3 -7.57 2.68 25.76
C TRP A 3 -7.81 3.59 26.98
N ALA A 4 -6.76 4.06 27.68
CA ALA A 4 -6.93 4.64 29.03
C ALA A 4 -7.01 6.17 29.12
N GLN A 5 -6.76 6.94 28.05
CA GLN A 5 -6.69 8.40 28.14
C GLN A 5 -7.40 9.05 26.95
N GLY A 6 -8.71 9.32 27.10
CA GLY A 6 -9.59 9.88 26.07
C GLY A 6 -9.16 11.23 25.48
N VAL A 7 -8.20 11.94 26.09
CA VAL A 7 -7.60 13.17 25.54
C VAL A 7 -6.39 12.87 24.66
N CYS A 8 -5.64 11.81 24.97
CA CYS A 8 -4.43 11.44 24.24
C CYS A 8 -4.77 10.72 22.93
N THR A 9 -5.85 9.93 22.91
CA THR A 9 -6.29 9.22 21.70
C THR A 9 -6.84 10.18 20.64
N TYR A 10 -7.60 11.21 21.01
CA TYR A 10 -8.16 12.15 20.03
C TYR A 10 -7.09 12.93 19.25
N VAL A 11 -6.11 13.50 19.97
CA VAL A 11 -5.04 14.30 19.35
C VAL A 11 -4.07 13.41 18.57
N VAL A 12 -3.74 12.21 19.08
CA VAL A 12 -2.86 11.27 18.36
C VAL A 12 -3.55 10.72 17.12
N VAL A 13 -4.83 10.34 17.21
CA VAL A 13 -5.61 9.85 16.07
C VAL A 13 -5.77 10.95 15.03
N LEU A 14 -6.12 12.18 15.42
CA LEU A 14 -6.24 13.30 14.48
C LEU A 14 -4.89 13.73 13.88
N ALA A 15 -3.84 13.88 14.68
CA ALA A 15 -2.51 14.24 14.17
C ALA A 15 -1.99 13.15 13.22
N TRP A 16 -2.18 11.87 13.57
CA TRP A 16 -1.82 10.74 12.75
C TRP A 16 -2.65 10.66 11.45
N LEU A 17 -3.98 10.87 11.53
CA LEU A 17 -4.89 11.00 10.39
C LEU A 17 -4.42 12.10 9.42
N ILE A 18 -4.10 13.28 9.95
CA ILE A 18 -3.62 14.43 9.17
C ILE A 18 -2.29 14.09 8.48
N THR A 19 -1.37 13.41 9.15
CA THR A 19 -0.09 13.01 8.55
C THR A 19 -0.27 11.92 7.49
N TRP A 20 -1.09 10.91 7.76
CA TRP A 20 -1.32 9.79 6.87
C TRP A 20 -2.10 10.19 5.61
N GLU A 21 -3.12 11.05 5.75
CA GLU A 21 -3.90 11.54 4.62
C GLU A 21 -3.05 12.46 3.71
N LYS A 22 -2.09 13.22 4.28
CA LYS A 22 -1.08 13.97 3.49
C LYS A 22 -0.12 13.04 2.73
N GLU A 23 0.38 11.98 3.37
CA GLU A 23 1.26 10.99 2.72
C GLU A 23 0.55 10.23 1.58
N LYS A 24 -0.71 9.84 1.79
CA LYS A 24 -1.53 9.19 0.75
C LYS A 24 -1.74 10.10 -0.46
N ASN A 25 -2.03 11.38 -0.24
CA ASN A 25 -2.23 12.35 -1.30
C ASN A 25 -0.93 12.67 -2.05
N GLN A 26 0.22 12.67 -1.39
CA GLN A 26 1.52 12.82 -2.06
C GLN A 26 1.82 11.60 -2.95
N LYS A 27 1.57 10.37 -2.47
CA LYS A 27 1.73 9.15 -3.27
C LYS A 27 0.72 9.07 -4.43
N GLN A 28 -0.54 9.45 -4.23
CA GLN A 28 -1.56 9.46 -5.30
C GLN A 28 -1.31 10.57 -6.34
N LYS A 29 -0.84 11.75 -5.92
CA LYS A 29 -0.42 12.82 -6.84
C LYS A 29 0.80 12.41 -7.67
N LEU A 30 1.81 11.80 -7.04
CA LEU A 30 2.98 11.23 -7.73
C LEU A 30 2.60 10.11 -8.72
N LYS A 31 1.55 9.33 -8.41
CA LYS A 31 1.04 8.26 -9.28
C LYS A 31 0.14 8.78 -10.41
N GLY A 32 -0.34 10.02 -10.35
CA GLY A 32 -1.16 10.68 -11.37
C GLY A 32 -0.41 11.67 -12.28
N GLU A 33 0.81 12.08 -11.93
CA GLU A 33 1.61 13.07 -12.67
C GLU A 33 2.90 12.51 -13.32
N CYS A 34 3.09 11.18 -13.41
CA CYS A 34 4.30 10.61 -14.02
C CYS A 34 4.00 9.34 -14.84
N GLU A 35 3.71 9.50 -16.14
CA GLU A 35 4.25 8.59 -17.15
C GLU A 35 5.63 9.14 -17.56
N ASP A 36 6.65 8.78 -16.79
CA ASP A 36 8.01 8.54 -17.29
C ASP A 36 8.75 7.64 -16.28
N PRO A 37 9.38 6.54 -16.71
CA PRO A 37 9.79 5.47 -15.82
C PRO A 37 11.26 5.63 -15.39
N GLU A 38 11.57 6.51 -14.43
CA GLU A 38 12.86 6.41 -13.73
C GLU A 38 12.81 7.02 -12.32
N GLN A 39 13.36 6.28 -11.35
CA GLN A 39 13.47 6.57 -9.92
C GLN A 39 12.18 6.54 -9.05
N SER A 40 11.83 5.36 -8.52
CA SER A 40 11.67 5.17 -7.06
C SER A 40 11.54 3.69 -6.65
N LYS A 41 12.21 3.32 -5.55
CA LYS A 41 12.36 1.98 -4.91
C LYS A 41 13.40 1.04 -5.56
N VAL A 42 14.69 1.38 -5.41
CA VAL A 42 15.86 0.65 -5.96
C VAL A 42 16.28 -0.61 -5.19
N ASN A 43 15.71 -0.90 -4.01
CA ASN A 43 16.24 -2.01 -3.19
C ASN A 43 15.69 -3.41 -3.55
N ASP A 44 14.47 -3.53 -4.08
CA ASP A 44 13.87 -4.85 -4.42
C ASP A 44 13.81 -5.13 -5.93
N SER A 45 14.02 -4.12 -6.79
CA SER A 45 13.91 -4.30 -8.24
C SER A 45 15.12 -4.99 -8.86
N ALA A 46 16.26 -4.99 -8.18
CA ALA A 46 17.52 -5.47 -8.74
C ALA A 46 17.61 -6.99 -8.83
N SER A 47 17.02 -7.67 -7.84
CA SER A 47 16.86 -9.13 -7.85
C SER A 47 15.89 -9.59 -8.95
N LEU A 48 15.09 -8.66 -9.51
CA LEU A 48 14.14 -8.93 -10.59
C LEU A 48 14.72 -8.81 -11.99
N TRP A 49 16.01 -8.51 -12.17
CA TRP A 49 16.62 -8.41 -13.51
C TRP A 49 17.73 -9.44 -13.65
N GLN A 50 17.84 -10.10 -14.80
CA GLN A 50 18.96 -11.01 -15.07
C GLN A 50 20.20 -10.19 -15.45
N CYS A 51 21.36 -10.61 -14.98
CA CYS A 51 22.65 -10.05 -15.37
C CYS A 51 22.84 -10.09 -16.88
N LEU A 52 23.25 -8.96 -17.47
CA LEU A 52 23.56 -8.86 -18.91
C LEU A 52 24.93 -9.44 -19.29
N GLY A 53 25.65 -10.06 -18.34
CA GLY A 53 26.93 -10.71 -18.61
C GLY A 53 26.76 -11.93 -19.54
N PRO A 54 27.62 -12.14 -20.55
CA PRO A 54 27.50 -13.29 -21.45
C PRO A 54 27.53 -14.61 -20.67
N GLY A 55 26.48 -15.44 -20.84
CA GLY A 55 26.32 -16.72 -20.14
C GLY A 55 25.94 -16.61 -18.66
N CYS A 56 25.71 -15.40 -18.12
CA CYS A 56 25.36 -15.23 -16.72
C CYS A 56 23.85 -15.44 -16.47
N VAL A 57 23.55 -16.23 -15.43
CA VAL A 57 22.18 -16.64 -15.06
C VAL A 57 21.71 -16.03 -13.73
N PHE A 58 22.60 -15.26 -13.08
CA PHE A 58 22.35 -14.63 -11.78
C PHE A 58 21.59 -13.31 -11.92
N PRO A 59 20.85 -12.90 -10.88
CA PRO A 59 20.19 -11.60 -10.86
C PRO A 59 21.18 -10.44 -10.77
N THR A 60 20.79 -9.25 -11.25
CA THR A 60 21.60 -8.03 -11.15
C THR A 60 21.73 -7.53 -9.71
N ARG A 61 22.81 -6.78 -9.43
CA ARG A 61 22.93 -6.03 -8.17
C ARG A 61 22.08 -4.76 -8.20
N PRO A 62 21.63 -4.24 -7.04
CA PRO A 62 20.96 -2.96 -6.94
C PRO A 62 21.68 -1.83 -7.68
N GLY A 63 20.96 -1.20 -8.63
CA GLY A 63 21.48 -0.11 -9.44
C GLY A 63 22.49 -0.51 -10.53
N SER A 64 22.70 -1.80 -10.80
CA SER A 64 23.64 -2.29 -11.82
C SER A 64 22.94 -3.16 -12.87
N LYS A 65 23.51 -3.23 -14.08
CA LYS A 65 23.10 -4.17 -15.13
C LYS A 65 23.73 -5.57 -14.95
N TYR A 66 24.60 -5.73 -13.96
CA TYR A 66 25.42 -6.93 -13.77
C TYR A 66 25.34 -7.46 -12.34
N CYS A 67 25.53 -8.77 -12.16
CA CYS A 67 25.57 -9.44 -10.85
C CYS A 67 26.92 -9.29 -10.13
N SER A 68 27.96 -8.84 -10.84
CA SER A 68 29.31 -8.58 -10.34
C SER A 68 30.07 -7.69 -11.32
N ASP A 69 31.14 -7.05 -10.84
CA ASP A 69 32.04 -6.25 -11.68
C ASP A 69 32.69 -7.12 -12.77
N ASP A 70 33.02 -8.37 -12.44
CA ASP A 70 33.53 -9.35 -13.42
C ASP A 70 32.55 -9.61 -14.58
N CYS A 71 31.25 -9.68 -14.29
CA CYS A 71 30.24 -9.83 -15.35
C CYS A 71 30.11 -8.57 -16.20
N GLY A 72 30.30 -7.38 -15.62
CA GLY A 72 30.32 -6.10 -16.34
C GLY A 72 31.54 -5.96 -17.27
N MET A 73 32.67 -6.54 -16.87
CA MET A 73 33.93 -6.48 -17.63
C MET A 73 34.05 -7.58 -18.71
N LYS A 74 33.16 -8.59 -18.71
CA LYS A 74 33.13 -9.70 -19.68
C LYS A 74 32.43 -9.37 -21.01
N LEU A 75 32.41 -8.10 -21.45
CA LEU A 75 31.96 -7.76 -22.81
C LEU A 75 32.97 -8.30 -23.86
N PRO A 76 32.50 -8.75 -25.04
CA PRO A 76 33.25 -9.70 -25.85
C PRO A 76 34.44 -9.07 -26.58
N LYS A 77 35.64 -9.57 -26.29
CA LYS A 77 36.78 -9.56 -27.24
C LYS A 77 36.54 -10.50 -28.44
N SER A 78 35.38 -11.14 -28.56
CA SER A 78 35.01 -12.07 -29.63
C SER A 78 34.00 -11.45 -30.59
N SER A 79 34.44 -10.49 -31.40
CA SER A 79 33.81 -10.18 -32.70
C SER A 79 34.83 -9.69 -33.75
N LEU A 80 36.14 -9.83 -33.48
CA LEU A 80 37.21 -9.44 -34.40
C LEU A 80 38.22 -10.58 -34.51
N PHE A 81 37.81 -11.75 -35.01
CA PHE A 81 38.74 -12.70 -35.61
C PHE A 81 38.10 -13.28 -36.86
N GLY A 82 38.25 -12.52 -37.94
CA GLY A 82 37.80 -12.84 -39.29
C GLY A 82 38.45 -11.91 -40.32
N HIS A 83 39.67 -11.44 -40.08
CA HIS A 83 40.49 -10.78 -41.09
C HIS A 83 41.83 -11.50 -41.18
N THR A 84 41.80 -12.67 -41.82
CA THR A 84 42.96 -13.20 -42.50
C THR A 84 42.95 -12.70 -43.94
N SER A 85 43.84 -11.75 -44.19
CA SER A 85 44.65 -11.65 -45.42
C SER A 85 43.89 -11.38 -46.73
N ILE A 86 43.70 -10.10 -47.06
CA ILE A 86 43.60 -9.68 -48.46
C ILE A 86 45.00 -9.82 -49.07
N SER A 87 45.25 -10.96 -49.70
CA SER A 87 46.29 -11.06 -50.72
C SER A 87 45.64 -10.80 -52.07
N SER A 88 46.21 -9.82 -52.77
CA SER A 88 45.89 -9.41 -54.12
C SER A 88 46.15 -10.55 -55.11
N SER A 89 45.09 -11.09 -55.71
CA SER A 89 45.13 -11.52 -57.11
C SER A 89 43.73 -11.61 -57.71
N LEU A 90 43.64 -11.03 -58.91
CA LEU A 90 42.59 -11.08 -59.91
C LEU A 90 41.81 -12.41 -60.02
N ASN A 91 40.51 -12.26 -60.23
CA ASN A 91 39.55 -13.13 -60.94
C ASN A 91 38.34 -13.57 -60.08
N ALA A 92 37.23 -12.87 -60.31
CA ALA A 92 35.90 -13.32 -59.90
C ALA A 92 35.47 -14.55 -60.72
N PRO A 93 34.79 -15.50 -60.09
CA PRO A 93 33.56 -15.99 -60.67
C PRO A 93 32.40 -15.83 -59.67
N THR A 94 31.29 -15.37 -60.22
CA THR A 94 29.97 -15.25 -59.60
C THR A 94 29.49 -16.58 -59.01
N TYR A 95 29.35 -16.65 -57.69
CA TYR A 95 28.48 -17.60 -57.00
C TYR A 95 27.33 -16.83 -56.34
N PRO A 96 26.07 -17.32 -56.43
CA PRO A 96 24.94 -16.63 -55.83
C PRO A 96 24.99 -16.82 -54.32
N PHE A 97 25.38 -15.78 -53.60
CA PHE A 97 25.21 -15.71 -52.16
C PHE A 97 23.71 -15.59 -51.90
N LEU A 98 23.06 -16.70 -51.53
CA LEU A 98 21.75 -16.69 -50.92
C LEU A 98 21.84 -15.84 -49.65
N VAL A 99 21.47 -14.57 -49.78
CA VAL A 99 21.17 -13.70 -48.63
C VAL A 99 19.92 -14.29 -48.00
N VAL A 100 20.13 -15.18 -47.03
CA VAL A 100 19.05 -15.68 -46.18
C VAL A 100 18.42 -14.46 -45.50
N PRO A 101 17.12 -14.17 -45.70
CA PRO A 101 16.51 -12.99 -45.11
C PRO A 101 16.62 -13.06 -43.57
N PRO A 102 16.79 -11.92 -42.87
CA PRO A 102 16.95 -11.89 -41.41
C PRO A 102 15.86 -12.66 -40.66
N SER A 103 14.66 -12.74 -41.25
CA SER A 103 13.51 -13.47 -40.74
C SER A 103 13.71 -14.99 -40.71
N SER A 104 14.38 -15.60 -41.70
CA SER A 104 14.59 -17.06 -41.75
C SER A 104 15.44 -17.56 -40.60
N ARG A 105 16.46 -16.80 -40.21
CA ARG A 105 17.34 -17.14 -39.08
C ARG A 105 16.60 -17.09 -37.73
N ILE A 106 15.61 -16.21 -37.58
CA ILE A 106 14.78 -16.13 -36.38
C ILE A 106 13.90 -17.38 -36.26
N TYR A 107 13.28 -17.85 -37.34
CA TYR A 107 12.46 -19.07 -37.33
C TYR A 107 13.28 -20.36 -37.08
N GLU A 108 14.58 -20.36 -37.35
CA GLU A 108 15.46 -21.48 -37.04
C GLU A 108 16.00 -21.47 -35.60
N ILE A 109 16.31 -20.28 -35.07
CA ILE A 109 16.95 -20.13 -33.75
C ILE A 109 15.90 -20.08 -32.64
N LEU A 110 14.81 -19.34 -32.83
CA LEU A 110 13.84 -19.08 -31.78
C LEU A 110 13.19 -20.35 -31.22
N PRO A 111 12.76 -21.35 -32.02
CA PRO A 111 12.20 -22.59 -31.47
C PRO A 111 13.22 -23.34 -30.60
N LYS A 112 14.50 -23.33 -30.97
CA LYS A 112 15.58 -23.96 -30.20
C LYS A 112 15.82 -23.22 -28.89
N SER A 113 15.85 -21.88 -28.92
CA SER A 113 15.98 -21.04 -27.72
C SER A 113 14.80 -21.22 -26.76
N ILE A 114 13.56 -21.31 -27.25
CA ILE A 114 12.38 -21.56 -26.41
C ILE A 114 12.47 -22.95 -25.76
N GLN A 115 12.79 -23.98 -26.53
CA GLN A 115 12.94 -25.34 -25.99
C GLN A 115 14.06 -25.43 -24.95
N GLN A 116 15.18 -24.74 -25.14
CA GLN A 116 16.25 -24.68 -24.17
C GLN A 116 15.80 -23.96 -22.89
N TRP A 117 15.15 -22.80 -23.02
CA TRP A 117 14.63 -22.05 -21.88
C TRP A 117 13.59 -22.85 -21.07
N GLN A 118 12.73 -23.61 -21.74
CA GLN A 118 11.76 -24.51 -21.07
C GLN A 118 12.44 -25.67 -20.33
N LYS A 119 13.58 -26.17 -20.83
CA LYS A 119 14.32 -27.28 -20.21
C LYS A 119 15.17 -26.83 -19.02
N SER A 120 15.74 -25.63 -19.06
CA SER A 120 16.61 -25.09 -18.01
C SER A 120 16.24 -23.63 -17.67
N PRO A 121 15.25 -23.42 -16.79
CA PRO A 121 14.91 -22.07 -16.34
C PRO A 121 16.11 -21.45 -15.60
N CYS A 122 16.29 -20.12 -15.72
CA CYS A 122 17.39 -19.43 -15.06
C CYS A 122 17.10 -19.23 -13.56
N ILE A 123 18.16 -18.97 -12.76
CA ILE A 123 18.03 -18.73 -11.31
C ILE A 123 17.10 -17.55 -11.02
N ALA A 124 17.14 -16.53 -11.87
CA ALA A 124 16.27 -15.36 -11.74
C ALA A 124 14.77 -15.71 -11.92
N GLU A 125 14.45 -16.74 -12.71
CA GLU A 125 13.08 -17.24 -12.89
C GLU A 125 12.60 -17.99 -11.64
N GLU A 126 13.46 -18.81 -11.03
CA GLU A 126 13.14 -19.48 -9.76
C GLU A 126 12.92 -18.49 -8.61
N LEU A 127 13.75 -17.45 -8.54
CA LEU A 127 13.57 -16.37 -7.55
C LEU A 127 12.27 -15.60 -7.79
N GLY A 128 11.92 -15.33 -9.05
CA GLY A 128 10.62 -14.73 -9.42
C GLY A 128 9.45 -15.57 -8.93
N LYS A 129 9.46 -16.88 -9.16
CA LYS A 129 8.42 -17.82 -8.68
C LYS A 129 8.30 -17.83 -7.16
N LYS A 130 9.43 -17.94 -6.43
CA LYS A 130 9.44 -17.89 -4.97
C LYS A 130 8.91 -16.56 -4.42
N MET A 131 9.22 -15.46 -5.10
CA MET A 131 8.69 -14.14 -4.73
C MET A 131 7.17 -14.07 -4.95
N LEU A 132 6.66 -14.57 -6.08
CA LEU A 132 5.21 -14.64 -6.33
C LEU A 132 4.49 -15.48 -5.27
N GLU A 133 5.02 -16.66 -4.93
CA GLU A 133 4.45 -17.51 -3.87
C GLU A 133 4.37 -16.79 -2.52
N ARG A 134 5.40 -15.98 -2.18
CA ARG A 134 5.39 -15.15 -0.97
C ARG A 134 4.33 -14.04 -1.08
N ILE A 135 4.27 -13.34 -2.21
CA ILE A 135 3.31 -12.25 -2.44
C ILE A 135 1.87 -12.78 -2.36
N HIS A 136 1.56 -13.90 -3.01
CA HIS A 136 0.23 -14.52 -2.96
C HIS A 136 -0.16 -14.92 -1.55
N ARG A 137 0.77 -15.43 -0.75
CA ARG A 137 0.54 -15.70 0.67
C ARG A 137 0.25 -14.42 1.46
N GLU A 138 1.07 -13.38 1.30
CA GLU A 138 0.84 -12.09 1.94
C GLU A 138 -0.50 -11.46 1.52
N GLN A 139 -0.91 -11.63 0.26
CA GLN A 139 -2.22 -11.19 -0.23
C GLN A 139 -3.35 -11.96 0.46
N GLN A 140 -3.26 -13.29 0.56
CA GLN A 140 -4.26 -14.13 1.26
C GLN A 140 -4.39 -13.75 2.74
N ASP A 141 -3.26 -13.55 3.43
CA ASP A 141 -3.23 -13.10 4.82
C ASP A 141 -3.86 -11.71 4.96
N THR A 142 -3.53 -10.79 4.05
CA THR A 142 -4.09 -9.42 4.02
C THR A 142 -5.60 -9.43 3.76
N HIS A 143 -6.10 -10.28 2.86
CA HIS A 143 -7.53 -10.47 2.63
C HIS A 143 -8.24 -11.04 3.85
N THR A 144 -7.63 -12.01 4.54
CA THR A 144 -8.16 -12.57 5.78
C THR A 144 -8.25 -11.50 6.85
N ARG A 145 -7.19 -10.70 7.01
CA ARG A 145 -7.16 -9.56 7.93
C ARG A 145 -8.25 -8.53 7.62
N LEU A 146 -8.51 -8.24 6.34
CA LEU A 146 -9.58 -7.31 5.96
C LEU A 146 -10.96 -7.82 6.39
N LYS A 147 -11.22 -9.13 6.23
CA LYS A 147 -12.46 -9.77 6.72
C LYS A 147 -12.60 -9.70 8.24
N GLU A 148 -11.51 -9.94 8.98
CA GLU A 148 -11.50 -9.77 10.44
C GLU A 148 -11.87 -8.34 10.85
N LEU A 149 -11.34 -7.33 10.15
CA LEU A 149 -11.65 -5.93 10.43
C LEU A 149 -13.10 -5.56 10.10
N GLU A 150 -13.70 -6.20 9.09
CA GLU A 150 -15.14 -6.08 8.83
C GLU A 150 -15.98 -6.70 9.95
N CYS A 151 -15.59 -7.86 10.48
CA CYS A 151 -16.21 -8.43 11.68
C CYS A 151 -16.09 -7.47 12.88
N HIS A 152 -14.89 -6.93 13.13
CA HIS A 152 -14.67 -5.96 14.20
C HIS A 152 -15.51 -4.68 14.03
N PHE A 153 -15.72 -4.23 12.79
CA PHE A 153 -16.62 -3.10 12.51
C PHE A 153 -18.07 -3.44 12.89
N ASN A 154 -18.56 -4.62 12.50
CA ASN A 154 -19.92 -5.05 12.84
C ASN A 154 -20.10 -5.28 14.35
N GLU A 155 -19.09 -5.84 15.02
CA GLU A 155 -19.05 -5.98 16.49
C GLU A 155 -19.11 -4.62 17.19
N LEU A 156 -18.37 -3.63 16.69
CA LEU A 156 -18.40 -2.26 17.20
C LEU A 156 -19.80 -1.65 17.04
N GLU A 157 -20.44 -1.78 15.88
CA GLU A 157 -21.81 -1.30 15.70
C GLU A 157 -22.79 -2.00 16.64
N ALA A 158 -22.61 -3.30 16.89
CA ALA A 158 -23.41 -4.04 17.87
C ALA A 158 -23.19 -3.53 19.30
N ILE A 159 -21.95 -3.20 19.68
CA ILE A 159 -21.63 -2.59 20.99
C ILE A 159 -22.30 -1.21 21.11
N ILE A 160 -22.21 -0.38 20.08
CA ILE A 160 -22.83 0.95 20.05
C ILE A 160 -24.34 0.83 20.21
N LEU A 161 -24.97 -0.10 19.50
CA LEU A 161 -26.41 -0.35 19.60
C LEU A 161 -26.82 -0.78 21.01
N ARG A 162 -26.08 -1.71 21.63
CA ARG A 162 -26.34 -2.15 23.02
C ARG A 162 -26.15 -1.01 24.03
N GLY A 163 -25.15 -0.16 23.81
CA GLY A 163 -24.90 1.02 24.65
C GLY A 163 -26.06 2.02 24.60
N LYS A 164 -26.60 2.29 23.40
CA LYS A 164 -27.74 3.20 23.22
C LYS A 164 -29.06 2.69 23.82
N GLN A 165 -29.19 1.39 24.00
CA GLN A 165 -30.37 0.76 24.59
C GLN A 165 -30.39 0.80 26.12
N GLN A 166 -29.33 1.31 26.78
CA GLN A 166 -29.30 1.43 28.23
C GLN A 166 -30.23 2.55 28.72
N ALA A 167 -30.80 2.36 29.91
CA ALA A 167 -31.58 3.41 30.56
C ALA A 167 -30.68 4.56 31.02
N VAL A 168 -31.18 5.79 30.85
CA VAL A 168 -30.54 6.99 31.40
C VAL A 168 -30.53 6.88 32.92
N CYS A 169 -29.40 7.22 33.54
CA CYS A 169 -29.33 7.34 34.98
C CYS A 169 -30.02 8.65 35.40
N GLU A 170 -31.15 8.53 36.10
CA GLU A 170 -31.91 9.65 36.68
C GLU A 170 -31.37 10.10 38.05
N ASP A 171 -30.16 9.70 38.46
CA ASP A 171 -29.63 10.06 39.77
C ASP A 171 -29.42 11.59 39.87
N GLU A 172 -30.46 12.25 40.36
CA GLU A 172 -30.44 13.49 41.13
C GLU A 172 -29.39 13.34 42.23
N GLU A 173 -28.21 13.91 41.97
CA GLU A 173 -27.04 14.07 42.86
C GLU A 173 -25.80 13.31 42.38
N SER A 174 -25.11 13.90 41.38
CA SER A 174 -23.66 13.72 41.31
C SER A 174 -22.99 15.01 40.84
N ASN A 175 -22.44 15.70 41.83
CA ASN A 175 -21.19 16.41 41.73
C ASN A 175 -21.13 17.43 40.59
N LYS A 176 -21.69 18.63 40.85
CA LYS A 176 -21.17 19.84 40.23
C LYS A 176 -19.63 19.76 40.32
N PRO A 177 -18.88 19.73 39.22
CA PRO A 177 -17.42 19.79 39.32
C PRO A 177 -17.11 21.04 40.13
N GLY A 178 -16.46 20.82 41.28
CA GLY A 178 -16.19 21.86 42.27
C GLY A 178 -15.69 23.12 41.57
N ARG A 179 -16.41 24.21 41.84
CA ARG A 179 -16.24 25.55 41.27
C ARG A 179 -14.94 26.22 41.75
N ASN A 180 -13.81 25.55 41.56
CA ASN A 180 -12.45 26.04 41.84
C ASN A 180 -11.43 25.43 40.85
N SER A 181 -11.82 25.27 39.59
CA SER A 181 -10.87 24.93 38.53
C SER A 181 -10.20 26.21 38.08
N VAL A 182 -8.90 26.34 38.34
CA VAL A 182 -8.05 27.34 37.68
C VAL A 182 -8.37 27.29 36.18
N ASP A 183 -8.56 28.45 35.53
CA ASP A 183 -8.83 28.53 34.09
C ASP A 183 -7.62 28.02 33.30
N LEU A 184 -7.50 26.69 33.24
CA LEU A 184 -6.51 26.01 32.43
C LEU A 184 -6.88 26.26 30.97
N GLN A 185 -5.94 26.80 30.22
CA GLN A 185 -6.09 27.08 28.81
C GLN A 185 -5.17 26.14 28.01
N ILE A 186 -5.70 25.58 26.94
CA ILE A 186 -4.98 24.76 25.97
C ILE A 186 -5.04 25.47 24.62
N PHE A 187 -3.95 25.43 23.87
CA PHE A 187 -3.90 26.00 22.52
C PHE A 187 -4.51 25.02 21.50
N CYS A 188 -5.36 25.51 20.60
CA CYS A 188 -5.82 24.73 19.47
C CYS A 188 -4.67 24.45 18.50
N VAL A 189 -4.47 23.19 18.14
CA VAL A 189 -3.47 22.78 17.13
C VAL A 189 -3.79 23.35 15.74
N SER A 190 -5.07 23.60 15.42
CA SER A 190 -5.49 24.05 14.09
C SER A 190 -5.43 25.57 13.89
N CYS A 191 -5.77 26.37 14.91
CA CYS A 191 -5.80 27.85 14.79
C CYS A 191 -4.88 28.59 15.77
N GLY A 192 -4.22 27.89 16.70
CA GLY A 192 -3.33 28.49 17.69
C GLY A 192 -4.01 29.29 18.80
N GLN A 193 -5.35 29.36 18.85
CA GLN A 193 -6.07 30.12 19.88
C GLN A 193 -6.03 29.41 21.24
N ALA A 194 -5.83 30.17 22.31
CA ALA A 194 -5.95 29.68 23.69
C ALA A 194 -7.43 29.48 24.05
N ILE A 195 -7.77 28.28 24.54
CA ILE A 195 -9.14 27.83 24.76
C ILE A 195 -9.22 27.17 26.13
N SER A 196 -10.30 27.41 26.87
CA SER A 196 -10.55 26.72 28.13
C SER A 196 -10.67 25.20 27.91
N VAL A 197 -10.08 24.40 28.81
CA VAL A 197 -10.11 22.92 28.74
C VAL A 197 -11.54 22.39 28.55
N HIS A 198 -12.53 23.01 29.18
CA HIS A 198 -13.93 22.57 29.15
C HIS A 198 -14.56 22.61 27.75
N VAL A 199 -14.12 23.53 26.88
CA VAL A 199 -14.65 23.68 25.52
C VAL A 199 -13.65 23.29 24.43
N ALA A 200 -12.47 22.81 24.83
CA ALA A 200 -11.36 22.52 23.94
C ALA A 200 -11.72 21.49 22.86
N LEU A 201 -12.37 20.37 23.23
CA LEU A 201 -12.73 19.31 22.27
C LEU A 201 -13.72 19.80 21.20
N HIS A 202 -14.77 20.52 21.61
CA HIS A 202 -15.76 21.07 20.68
C HIS A 202 -15.16 22.17 19.78
N HIS A 203 -14.28 23.02 20.32
CA HIS A 203 -13.55 23.97 19.48
C HIS A 203 -12.67 23.24 18.47
N MET A 204 -11.85 22.27 18.91
CA MET A 204 -10.90 21.56 18.05
C MET A 204 -11.63 20.84 16.92
N GLU A 205 -12.76 20.17 17.18
CA GLU A 205 -13.56 19.53 16.14
C GLU A 205 -14.08 20.53 15.10
N ARG A 206 -14.68 21.65 15.54
CA ARG A 206 -15.22 22.66 14.63
C ARG A 206 -14.13 23.41 13.87
N CYS A 207 -13.00 23.65 14.52
CA CYS A 207 -11.84 24.30 13.92
C CYS A 207 -11.22 23.39 12.85
N PHE A 208 -11.10 22.09 13.15
CA PHE A 208 -10.65 21.08 12.21
C PHE A 208 -11.57 20.99 10.99
N VAL A 209 -12.89 20.89 11.19
CA VAL A 209 -13.88 20.88 10.09
C VAL A 209 -13.73 22.11 9.19
N LYS A 210 -13.58 23.31 9.78
CA LYS A 210 -13.36 24.57 9.04
C LYS A 210 -12.02 24.61 8.31
N TYR A 211 -10.99 23.99 8.85
CA TYR A 211 -9.67 23.93 8.23
C TYR A 211 -9.68 22.96 7.05
N GLU A 212 -10.18 21.75 7.30
CA GLU A 212 -10.20 20.67 6.32
C GLU A 212 -11.11 20.96 5.13
N CYS A 213 -12.30 21.54 5.32
CA CYS A 213 -13.22 21.83 4.22
C CYS A 213 -12.67 22.81 3.16
N LYS A 214 -11.52 23.44 3.41
CA LYS A 214 -10.82 24.27 2.41
C LYS A 214 -10.08 23.45 1.35
N SER A 215 -9.81 22.17 1.63
CA SER A 215 -9.20 21.24 0.69
C SER A 215 -10.27 20.36 0.06
N THR A 216 -10.31 20.31 -1.27
CA THR A 216 -11.20 19.39 -1.99
C THR A 216 -10.47 18.08 -2.28
N PHE A 217 -10.98 16.98 -1.75
CA PHE A 217 -10.50 15.64 -2.07
C PHE A 217 -11.59 14.90 -2.85
N GLY A 218 -11.29 14.55 -4.10
CA GLY A 218 -12.21 13.76 -4.88
C GLY A 218 -11.58 13.10 -6.10
N SER A 219 -12.24 12.06 -6.59
CA SER A 219 -11.86 11.38 -7.83
C SER A 219 -13.02 11.37 -8.82
N LEU A 220 -12.76 10.92 -10.04
CA LEU A 220 -13.75 10.82 -11.10
C LEU A 220 -14.77 9.69 -10.89
N TYR A 221 -14.43 8.69 -10.07
CA TYR A 221 -15.19 7.46 -9.92
C TYR A 221 -15.48 7.16 -8.45
N PRO A 222 -16.66 6.62 -8.09
CA PRO A 222 -16.95 6.19 -6.73
C PRO A 222 -16.03 5.02 -6.32
N THR A 223 -15.79 4.85 -5.03
CA THR A 223 -15.01 3.70 -4.55
C THR A 223 -15.97 2.53 -4.42
N CYS A 224 -15.72 1.47 -5.18
CA CYS A 224 -16.43 0.20 -5.03
C CYS A 224 -15.47 -0.78 -4.37
N ILE A 225 -15.79 -1.22 -3.16
CA ILE A 225 -15.12 -2.33 -2.50
C ILE A 225 -16.19 -3.40 -2.31
N GLU A 226 -16.07 -4.50 -3.05
CA GLU A 226 -17.04 -5.59 -3.00
C GLU A 226 -17.12 -6.19 -1.59
N GLY A 227 -18.35 -6.36 -1.08
CA GLY A 227 -18.60 -6.99 0.22
C GLY A 227 -18.33 -6.13 1.45
N ALA A 228 -17.72 -4.95 1.31
CA ALA A 228 -17.34 -4.09 2.42
C ALA A 228 -18.41 -3.04 2.76
N THR A 229 -18.59 -2.73 4.05
CA THR A 229 -19.33 -1.53 4.46
C THR A 229 -18.64 -0.28 3.92
N ARG A 230 -19.43 0.72 3.54
CA ARG A 230 -18.94 1.95 2.88
C ARG A 230 -17.90 2.66 3.76
N LEU A 231 -16.67 2.76 3.25
CA LEU A 231 -15.53 3.42 3.92
C LEU A 231 -15.41 4.89 3.56
N PHE A 232 -15.67 5.24 2.30
CA PHE A 232 -15.49 6.58 1.77
C PHE A 232 -16.82 7.29 1.58
N CYS A 233 -16.79 8.62 1.72
CA CYS A 233 -17.96 9.47 1.58
C CYS A 233 -18.64 9.28 0.23
N ASP A 234 -17.92 9.32 -0.89
CA ASP A 234 -18.40 9.12 -2.26
C ASP A 234 -19.69 9.87 -2.63
N VAL A 235 -19.93 11.01 -2.00
CA VAL A 235 -20.98 11.94 -2.44
C VAL A 235 -20.46 12.68 -3.67
N TYR A 236 -21.26 12.67 -4.74
CA TYR A 236 -20.92 13.35 -5.98
C TYR A 236 -21.14 14.85 -5.85
N ASN A 237 -20.12 15.64 -6.18
CA ASN A 237 -20.23 17.08 -6.28
C ASN A 237 -20.42 17.49 -7.76
N PRO A 238 -21.60 18.04 -8.14
CA PRO A 238 -21.87 18.45 -9.52
C PRO A 238 -20.97 19.59 -10.02
N GLN A 239 -20.50 20.47 -9.15
CA GLN A 239 -19.69 21.63 -9.52
C GLN A 239 -18.26 21.20 -9.90
N SER A 240 -17.65 20.34 -9.09
CA SER A 240 -16.30 19.84 -9.35
C SER A 240 -16.26 18.58 -10.23
N LYS A 241 -17.43 17.98 -10.52
CA LYS A 241 -17.60 16.72 -11.25
C LYS A 241 -16.77 15.57 -10.65
N ARG A 242 -16.69 15.51 -9.33
CA ARG A 242 -15.88 14.54 -8.59
C ARG A 242 -16.65 13.97 -7.41
N TYR A 243 -16.33 12.73 -7.04
CA TYR A 243 -16.82 12.04 -5.84
C TYR A 243 -15.90 12.33 -4.65
N CYS A 244 -16.48 12.65 -3.49
CA CYS A 244 -15.71 12.92 -2.27
C CYS A 244 -14.96 11.67 -1.79
N LYS A 245 -13.64 11.76 -1.60
CA LYS A 245 -12.79 10.62 -1.15
C LYS A 245 -12.35 10.66 0.30
N ARG A 246 -12.93 11.56 1.08
CA ARG A 246 -12.74 11.59 2.53
C ARG A 246 -13.39 10.35 3.17
N LEU A 247 -12.82 9.91 4.28
CA LEU A 247 -13.41 8.84 5.07
C LEU A 247 -14.83 9.22 5.50
N GLN A 248 -15.80 8.31 5.36
CA GLN A 248 -17.21 8.63 5.57
C GLN A 248 -17.47 9.19 6.97
N VAL A 249 -16.94 8.55 8.01
CA VAL A 249 -17.14 8.96 9.40
C VAL A 249 -16.53 10.31 9.76
N LEU A 250 -15.49 10.75 9.02
CA LEU A 250 -14.78 12.01 9.27
C LEU A 250 -15.06 13.10 8.23
N CYS A 251 -15.91 12.85 7.23
CA CYS A 251 -16.12 13.80 6.14
C CYS A 251 -16.74 15.12 6.67
N PRO A 252 -16.02 16.26 6.64
CA PRO A 252 -16.49 17.52 7.21
C PRO A 252 -17.72 18.11 6.49
N GLU A 253 -17.85 17.78 5.21
CA GLU A 253 -18.86 18.35 4.31
C GLU A 253 -20.15 17.54 4.28
N HIS A 254 -20.03 16.21 4.38
CA HIS A 254 -21.13 15.28 4.06
C HIS A 254 -21.47 14.31 5.20
N SER A 255 -20.62 14.20 6.23
CA SER A 255 -20.96 13.45 7.44
C SER A 255 -21.74 14.38 8.36
N LYS A 256 -23.06 14.15 8.47
CA LYS A 256 -23.90 14.88 9.42
C LYS A 256 -24.18 13.97 10.60
N ASP A 257 -23.73 14.38 11.78
CA ASP A 257 -24.10 13.70 13.02
C ASP A 257 -25.63 13.83 13.22
N PRO A 258 -26.35 12.72 13.45
CA PRO A 258 -27.79 12.77 13.69
C PRO A 258 -28.08 13.59 14.95
N LYS A 259 -29.24 14.26 14.98
CA LYS A 259 -29.71 14.95 16.19
C LYS A 259 -29.89 13.91 17.30
N VAL A 260 -29.10 14.06 18.36
CA VAL A 260 -29.14 13.23 19.55
C VAL A 260 -30.42 13.56 20.32
N PRO A 261 -31.35 12.62 20.55
CA PRO A 261 -32.48 12.85 21.45
C PRO A 261 -31.98 13.07 22.88
N GLU A 262 -32.74 13.83 23.66
CA GLU A 262 -32.34 14.22 25.02
C GLU A 262 -32.11 13.00 25.94
N ASP A 263 -32.84 11.92 25.69
CA ASP A 263 -32.78 10.64 26.40
C ASP A 263 -31.71 9.67 25.87
N GLU A 264 -30.91 10.04 24.85
CA GLU A 264 -29.82 9.17 24.40
C GLU A 264 -28.68 9.18 25.43
N VAL A 265 -28.41 8.01 26.00
CA VAL A 265 -27.24 7.79 26.85
C VAL A 265 -25.95 7.88 26.04
N CYS A 266 -24.85 8.20 26.72
CA CYS A 266 -23.51 8.13 26.15
C CYS A 266 -23.20 6.74 25.59
N GLY A 267 -23.52 5.68 26.34
CA GLY A 267 -23.38 4.30 25.87
C GLY A 267 -21.93 3.85 25.64
N CYS A 268 -20.92 4.60 26.12
CA CYS A 268 -19.52 4.18 26.03
C CYS A 268 -19.26 2.98 26.93
N PRO A 269 -18.66 1.87 26.43
CA PRO A 269 -18.24 0.76 27.27
C PRO A 269 -17.28 1.24 28.37
N LEU A 270 -17.57 0.88 29.61
CA LEU A 270 -16.69 1.14 30.75
C LEU A 270 -15.68 0.01 30.85
N MET A 271 -14.44 0.38 31.15
CA MET A 271 -13.32 -0.55 31.30
C MET A 271 -12.85 -0.53 32.75
N GLN A 272 -12.71 -1.71 33.35
CA GLN A 272 -12.06 -1.87 34.64
C GLN A 272 -10.61 -2.28 34.41
N ASN A 273 -9.68 -1.67 35.16
CA ASN A 273 -8.25 -1.94 35.07
C ASN A 273 -7.67 -1.87 33.65
N VAL A 274 -8.20 -1.00 32.78
CA VAL A 274 -7.68 -0.71 31.41
C VAL A 274 -7.80 -1.86 30.39
N PHE A 275 -8.02 -3.11 30.83
CA PHE A 275 -7.96 -4.30 29.98
C PHE A 275 -9.25 -5.11 29.94
N GLU A 276 -10.10 -5.01 30.96
CA GLU A 276 -11.27 -5.88 31.09
C GLU A 276 -12.55 -5.08 30.82
N SER A 277 -13.32 -5.56 29.84
CA SER A 277 -14.67 -5.06 29.58
C SER A 277 -15.57 -5.46 30.74
N THR A 278 -15.98 -4.48 31.54
CA THR A 278 -16.88 -4.71 32.68
C THR A 278 -18.27 -5.16 32.21
N GLY A 279 -18.59 -4.98 30.92
CA GLY A 279 -19.93 -5.21 30.36
C GLY A 279 -20.89 -4.05 30.64
N ASP A 280 -20.46 -3.10 31.47
CA ASP A 280 -21.18 -1.89 31.80
C ASP A 280 -20.93 -0.77 30.78
N PHE A 281 -21.90 0.13 30.69
CA PHE A 281 -21.88 1.27 29.79
C PHE A 281 -22.08 2.58 30.55
N CYS A 282 -21.55 3.67 30.02
CA CYS A 282 -21.80 5.01 30.53
C CYS A 282 -23.28 5.39 30.34
N ARG A 283 -24.00 5.56 31.45
CA ARG A 283 -25.45 5.87 31.47
C ARG A 283 -25.77 7.38 31.57
N LEU A 284 -24.75 8.24 31.52
CA LEU A 284 -24.96 9.69 31.48
C LEU A 284 -25.63 10.09 30.17
N PRO A 285 -26.52 11.10 30.16
CA PRO A 285 -27.01 11.70 28.93
C PRO A 285 -25.85 12.12 28.03
N LYS A 286 -25.93 11.78 26.74
CA LYS A 286 -24.83 11.97 25.78
C LYS A 286 -24.38 13.43 25.66
N HIS A 287 -25.31 14.37 25.81
CA HIS A 287 -25.04 15.80 25.77
C HIS A 287 -24.32 16.33 27.03
N LEU A 288 -24.40 15.62 28.17
CA LEU A 288 -23.72 15.97 29.42
C LEU A 288 -22.37 15.24 29.59
N CYS A 289 -22.11 14.21 28.78
CA CYS A 289 -20.90 13.40 28.91
C CYS A 289 -19.69 14.04 28.21
N SER A 290 -18.87 14.78 28.95
CA SER A 290 -17.61 15.34 28.43
C SER A 290 -16.46 14.34 28.39
N LEU A 291 -16.51 13.26 29.19
CA LEU A 291 -15.45 12.26 29.29
C LEU A 291 -15.34 11.37 28.03
N HIS A 292 -16.48 11.10 27.38
CA HIS A 292 -16.57 10.22 26.21
C HIS A 292 -17.06 10.99 24.98
N TYR A 293 -16.55 12.22 24.80
CA TYR A 293 -16.95 13.09 23.70
C TYR A 293 -16.75 12.40 22.34
N CYS A 294 -17.84 12.25 21.58
CA CYS A 294 -17.87 11.64 20.25
C CYS A 294 -17.21 10.25 20.15
N TRP A 295 -17.19 9.47 21.24
CA TRP A 295 -16.47 8.19 21.28
C TRP A 295 -16.88 7.24 20.13
N GLU A 296 -18.17 7.15 19.79
CA GLU A 296 -18.66 6.30 18.69
C GLU A 296 -17.98 6.65 17.35
N LYS A 297 -17.93 7.95 17.03
CA LYS A 297 -17.32 8.48 15.80
C LYS A 297 -15.84 8.17 15.76
N LEU A 298 -15.15 8.28 16.90
CA LEU A 298 -13.72 7.98 17.04
C LEU A 298 -13.43 6.49 16.91
N ARG A 299 -14.24 5.63 17.54
CA ARG A 299 -14.08 4.17 17.43
C ARG A 299 -14.30 3.69 16.00
N ARG A 300 -15.33 4.21 15.32
CA ARG A 300 -15.59 3.92 13.89
C ARG A 300 -14.41 4.35 13.04
N ALA A 301 -13.92 5.58 13.23
CA ALA A 301 -12.76 6.10 12.51
C ALA A 301 -11.50 5.24 12.72
N GLU A 302 -11.25 4.75 13.93
CA GLU A 302 -10.11 3.87 14.20
C GLU A 302 -10.17 2.56 13.39
N VAL A 303 -11.32 1.88 13.41
CA VAL A 303 -11.51 0.63 12.65
C VAL A 303 -11.41 0.89 11.15
N ASP A 304 -12.06 1.94 10.67
CA ASP A 304 -12.04 2.32 9.26
C ASP A 304 -10.63 2.68 8.77
N LEU A 305 -9.83 3.36 9.59
CA LEU A 305 -8.44 3.65 9.25
C LEU A 305 -7.61 2.39 9.10
N GLU A 306 -7.79 1.42 9.98
CA GLU A 306 -7.10 0.14 9.88
C GLU A 306 -7.51 -0.59 8.60
N ARG A 307 -8.81 -0.62 8.27
CA ARG A 307 -9.32 -1.17 7.00
C ARG A 307 -8.67 -0.50 5.80
N VAL A 308 -8.54 0.83 5.80
CA VAL A 308 -7.89 1.55 4.68
C VAL A 308 -6.39 1.27 4.62
N ARG A 309 -5.69 1.12 5.75
CA ARG A 309 -4.27 0.68 5.76
C ARG A 309 -4.12 -0.71 5.15
N THR A 310 -4.97 -1.65 5.54
CA THR A 310 -4.97 -3.02 5.02
C THR A 310 -5.26 -3.05 3.51
N LEU A 311 -6.23 -2.27 3.04
CA LEU A 311 -6.52 -2.11 1.61
C LEU A 311 -5.31 -1.53 0.84
N HIS A 312 -4.65 -0.51 1.39
CA HIS A 312 -3.46 0.04 0.76
C HIS A 312 -2.32 -0.98 0.66
N LYS A 313 -2.11 -1.79 1.70
CA LYS A 313 -1.14 -2.88 1.67
C LYS A 313 -1.47 -3.89 0.57
N LEU A 314 -2.75 -4.19 0.35
CA LEU A 314 -3.19 -5.07 -0.73
C LEU A 314 -2.86 -4.47 -2.12
N GLU A 315 -3.12 -3.17 -2.33
CA GLU A 315 -2.74 -2.47 -3.56
C GLU A 315 -1.22 -2.54 -3.81
N GLU A 316 -0.41 -2.31 -2.78
CA GLU A 316 1.06 -2.41 -2.88
C GLU A 316 1.52 -3.83 -3.25
N LEU A 317 0.86 -4.86 -2.71
CA LEU A 317 1.15 -6.26 -3.04
C LEU A 317 0.77 -6.60 -4.49
N MET A 318 -0.38 -6.13 -4.97
CA MET A 318 -0.80 -6.31 -6.37
C MET A 318 0.15 -5.63 -7.35
N GLU A 319 0.60 -4.40 -7.03
CA GLU A 319 1.63 -3.72 -7.84
C GLU A 319 2.94 -4.49 -7.87
N LEU A 320 3.35 -5.05 -6.73
CA LEU A 320 4.57 -5.84 -6.64
C LEU A 320 4.45 -7.13 -7.45
N GLU A 321 3.31 -7.81 -7.38
CA GLU A 321 2.99 -8.98 -8.20
C GLU A 321 3.11 -8.66 -9.70
N GLN A 322 2.50 -7.56 -10.14
CA GLN A 322 2.56 -7.11 -11.53
C GLN A 322 4.00 -6.81 -11.97
N LYS A 323 4.83 -6.20 -11.10
CA LYS A 323 6.25 -5.94 -11.38
C LYS A 323 7.04 -7.24 -11.55
N VAL A 324 6.81 -8.23 -10.69
CA VAL A 324 7.48 -9.53 -10.79
C VAL A 324 7.06 -10.24 -12.08
N HIS A 325 5.75 -10.29 -12.39
CA HIS A 325 5.26 -10.85 -13.64
C HIS A 325 5.84 -10.15 -14.87
N THR A 326 5.84 -8.82 -14.89
CA THR A 326 6.42 -8.05 -16.00
C THR A 326 7.90 -8.37 -16.19
N ALA A 327 8.65 -8.48 -15.08
CA ALA A 327 10.05 -8.86 -15.14
C ALA A 327 10.25 -10.28 -15.69
N MET A 328 9.42 -11.24 -15.29
CA MET A 328 9.46 -12.62 -15.81
C MET A 328 9.09 -12.66 -17.30
N LEU A 329 8.03 -11.94 -17.72
CA LEU A 329 7.64 -11.81 -19.12
C LEU A 329 8.75 -11.19 -19.98
N ASN A 330 9.43 -10.16 -19.48
CA ASN A 330 10.54 -9.54 -20.18
C ASN A 330 11.70 -10.52 -20.43
N ARG A 331 11.94 -11.50 -19.54
CA ARG A 331 12.92 -12.57 -19.74
C ARG A 331 12.47 -13.64 -20.74
N ALA A 332 11.17 -13.90 -20.80
CA ALA A 332 10.56 -14.77 -21.81
C ALA A 332 10.37 -14.07 -23.17
N GLY A 333 10.69 -12.78 -23.27
CA GLY A 333 10.56 -11.99 -24.50
C GLY A 333 11.58 -12.38 -25.57
N LEU A 334 11.23 -12.13 -26.84
CA LEU A 334 12.05 -12.49 -28.01
C LEU A 334 13.50 -12.02 -27.90
N LEU A 335 13.72 -10.73 -27.57
CA LEU A 335 15.06 -10.18 -27.43
C LEU A 335 15.85 -10.85 -26.32
N ALA A 336 15.22 -11.13 -25.17
CA ALA A 336 15.88 -11.81 -24.07
C ALA A 336 16.29 -13.24 -24.46
N LEU A 337 15.42 -13.99 -25.10
CA LEU A 337 15.68 -15.35 -25.60
C LEU A 337 16.74 -15.41 -26.72
N MET A 338 16.89 -14.34 -27.50
CA MET A 338 17.91 -14.24 -28.54
C MET A 338 19.27 -13.81 -28.01
N LEU A 339 19.29 -12.94 -26.98
CA LEU A 339 20.52 -12.34 -26.46
C LEU A 339 21.13 -13.13 -25.28
N HIS A 340 20.30 -13.85 -24.52
CA HIS A 340 20.74 -14.57 -23.33
C HIS A 340 20.57 -16.07 -23.54
N GLN A 341 21.69 -16.80 -23.48
CA GLN A 341 21.68 -18.25 -23.38
C GLN A 341 22.07 -18.64 -21.95
N THR A 342 21.15 -19.34 -21.28
CA THR A 342 21.44 -20.04 -20.02
C THR A 342 22.33 -21.24 -20.38
N ILE A 343 23.63 -21.14 -20.11
CA ILE A 343 24.59 -22.22 -20.36
C ILE A 343 24.86 -22.92 -19.03
N GLN A 344 24.62 -24.24 -18.99
CA GLN A 344 25.02 -25.07 -17.87
C GLN A 344 26.52 -25.36 -17.98
N HIS A 345 27.31 -24.87 -17.03
CA HIS A 345 28.76 -25.03 -17.03
C HIS A 345 29.23 -26.38 -16.49
N ASP A 346 28.39 -27.10 -15.73
CA ASP A 346 28.71 -28.43 -15.16
C ASP A 346 27.77 -29.52 -15.72
N PRO A 347 28.27 -30.47 -16.54
CA PRO A 347 27.46 -31.55 -17.10
C PRO A 347 27.06 -32.64 -16.08
N LEU A 348 27.62 -32.62 -14.86
CA LEU A 348 27.32 -33.59 -13.80
C LEU A 348 26.23 -33.10 -12.82
N THR A 349 25.88 -31.81 -12.86
CA THR A 349 24.86 -31.23 -11.98
C THR A 349 23.80 -30.48 -12.78
N SER A 350 22.52 -30.84 -12.60
CA SER A 350 21.40 -30.02 -13.10
C SER A 350 21.25 -28.69 -12.36
N ASP A 351 21.99 -28.51 -11.27
CA ASP A 351 22.04 -27.29 -10.49
C ASP A 351 23.04 -26.30 -11.10
N LEU A 352 22.57 -25.12 -11.51
CA LEU A 352 23.38 -24.02 -12.06
C LEU A 352 24.14 -23.23 -10.97
N ARG A 353 24.05 -23.68 -9.71
CA ARG A 353 24.84 -23.13 -8.61
C ARG A 353 26.29 -23.58 -8.74
N SER A 354 27.22 -22.63 -8.88
CA SER A 354 28.57 -22.86 -8.39
C SER A 354 28.43 -23.23 -6.91
N LYS A 355 28.86 -24.44 -6.52
CA LYS A 355 29.13 -24.71 -5.10
C LYS A 355 29.91 -23.51 -4.59
N VAL A 356 29.41 -22.87 -3.53
CA VAL A 356 30.24 -21.98 -2.74
C VAL A 356 31.31 -22.90 -2.18
N ASP A 357 32.48 -22.94 -2.81
CA ASP A 357 33.65 -23.52 -2.20
C ASP A 357 33.88 -22.75 -0.89
N ASN A 358 34.05 -23.55 0.17
CA ASN A 358 34.14 -23.20 1.60
C ASN A 358 34.70 -21.82 1.96
#